data_AF-A0A4R1BK17-F1
#
_entry.id   AF-A0A4R1BK17-F1
#
_cell.length_a   1.000
_cell.length_b   1.000
_cell.length_c   1.000
_cell.angle_alpha   90.00
_cell.angle_beta   90.00
_cell.angle_gamma   90.00
#
_symmetry.space_group_name_H-M   'P 1'
#
loop_
_entity.id
_entity.type
_entity.pdbx_description
1 polymer ?
#
loop_
_entity_poly.entity_id
_entity_poly.type
_entity_poly.pdbx_seq_one_letter_code
_entity_poly.pdbx_strand_id
1 'polypeptide(L)' 'MKYRVEKLNSSICSIKLVPESAAEERLLTQPEKESTFLLHYQQALSKYVHKDAAFLEIVSADHYPSHVLVRFQLASGIGA' A
#
# COMPACT_ATOMS: atom_id res chain seq x y z
N MET A 1 -2.80 6.20 -10.91
CA MET A 1 -1.86 5.33 -10.19
C MET A 1 -2.59 4.04 -9.92
N LYS A 2 -2.11 2.94 -10.49
CA LYS A 2 -2.64 1.60 -10.27
C LYS A 2 -1.90 0.91 -9.14
N TYR A 3 -2.57 -0.07 -8.54
CA TYR A 3 -2.01 -0.90 -7.47
C TYR A 3 -1.98 -2.35 -7.92
N ARG A 4 -0.84 -3.01 -7.75
CA ARG A 4 -0.75 -4.47 -7.73
C ARG A 4 -0.54 -4.89 -6.30
N VAL A 5 -1.47 -5.68 -5.79
CA VAL A 5 -1.46 -6.14 -4.40
C VAL A 5 -1.45 -7.65 -4.38
N GLU A 6 -0.52 -8.22 -3.63
CA GLU A 6 -0.42 -9.66 -3.42
C GLU A 6 -0.41 -9.93 -1.93
N LYS A 7 -1.40 -10.71 -1.47
CA LYS A 7 -1.49 -11.11 -0.07
C LYS A 7 -0.53 -12.25 0.18
N LEU A 8 0.51 -12.00 0.97
CA LEU A 8 1.54 -13.00 1.28
C LEU A 8 1.09 -13.92 2.41
N ASN A 9 0.42 -13.36 3.43
CA ASN A 9 -0.17 -14.13 4.53
C ASN A 9 -1.35 -13.37 5.17
N SER A 10 -1.78 -13.78 6.36
CA SER A 10 -2.94 -13.19 7.05
C SER A 10 -2.75 -11.73 7.48
N SER A 11 -1.52 -11.23 7.57
CA SER A 11 -1.21 -9.88 8.07
C SER A 11 -0.16 -9.12 7.26
N ILE A 12 0.36 -9.68 6.16
CA ILE A 12 1.36 -9.05 5.28
C ILE A 12 0.89 -9.08 3.83
N CYS A 13 1.02 -7.94 3.17
CA CYS A 13 0.78 -7.77 1.74
C CYS A 13 1.98 -7.10 1.06
N SER A 14 2.26 -7.56 -0.16
CA SER A 14 3.13 -6.88 -1.11
C SER A 14 2.30 -5.87 -1.89
N ILE A 15 2.73 -4.60 -1.92
CA ILE A 15 2.06 -3.52 -2.65
C ILE A 15 3.05 -2.91 -3.62
N LYS A 16 2.72 -2.95 -4.90
CA LYS A 16 3.45 -2.27 -5.97
C LYS A 16 2.60 -1.16 -6.57
N LEU A 17 3.11 0.06 -6.52
CA LEU A 17 2.56 1.23 -7.18
C LEU A 17 2.98 1.21 -8.64
N VAL A 18 2.00 1.31 -9.54
CA VAL A 18 2.22 1.32 -10.98
C VAL A 18 1.76 2.69 -11.51
N PRO A 19 2.69 3.55 -11.95
CA PRO A 19 2.33 4.84 -12.52
C PRO A 19 1.62 4.64 -13.87
N GLU A 20 0.62 5.46 -14.13
CA GLU A 20 -0.14 5.47 -15.39
C GLU A 20 0.11 6.74 -16.21
N SER A 21 0.82 7.69 -15.63
CA SER A 21 1.20 8.95 -16.27
C SER A 21 2.63 9.35 -15.92
N ALA A 22 3.24 10.18 -16.77
CA ALA A 22 4.58 10.72 -16.53
C ALA A 22 4.67 11.53 -15.22
N ALA A 23 3.57 12.14 -14.77
CA ALA A 23 3.52 12.83 -13.49
C ALA A 23 3.63 11.86 -12.30
N GLU A 24 2.98 10.69 -12.38
CA GLU A 24 3.06 9.66 -11.36
C GLU A 24 4.42 8.95 -11.34
N GLU A 25 5.03 8.77 -12.52
CA GLU A 25 6.40 8.25 -12.63
C GLU A 25 7.42 9.20 -11.97
N ARG A 26 7.24 10.51 -12.18
CA ARG A 26 8.00 11.55 -11.47
C ARG A 26 7.79 11.49 -9.96
N LEU A 27 6.55 11.30 -9.51
CA LEU A 27 6.25 11.16 -8.08
C LEU A 27 7.02 10.00 -7.44
N LEU A 28 7.09 8.85 -8.12
CA LEU A 28 7.79 7.66 -7.62
C LEU A 28 9.31 7.77 -7.63
N THR A 29 9.87 8.59 -8.53
CA THR A 29 11.33 8.80 -8.66
C THR A 29 11.83 9.98 -7.82
N GLN A 30 10.98 10.95 -7.52
CA GLN A 30 11.27 12.14 -6.72
C GLN A 30 10.17 12.32 -5.66
N PRO A 31 10.18 11.49 -4.60
CA PRO A 31 9.13 11.52 -3.59
C PRO A 31 9.18 12.84 -2.81
N GLU A 32 8.19 13.72 -3.02
CA GLU A 32 8.13 15.00 -2.32
C GLU A 32 7.67 14.86 -0.87
N LYS A 33 6.77 13.90 -0.58
CA LYS A 33 6.22 13.64 0.77
C LYS A 33 5.87 12.17 0.98
N GLU A 34 6.36 11.59 2.06
CA GLU A 34 6.07 10.20 2.48
C GLU A 34 4.58 9.95 2.73
N SER A 35 3.89 10.92 3.32
CA SER A 35 2.45 10.82 3.64
C SER A 35 1.58 10.57 2.41
N THR A 36 2.01 11.00 1.22
CA THR A 36 1.31 10.71 -0.05
C THR A 36 1.31 9.21 -0.36
N PHE A 37 2.42 8.50 -0.11
CA PHE A 37 2.53 7.07 -0.41
C PHE A 37 1.82 6.20 0.63
N LEU A 38 1.83 6.60 1.90
CA LEU A 38 1.05 5.92 2.94
C LEU A 38 -0.45 5.89 2.60
N LEU A 39 -0.97 6.99 2.05
CA LEU A 39 -2.35 7.03 1.56
C LEU A 39 -2.59 6.03 0.42
N HIS A 40 -1.65 5.93 -0.53
CA HIS A 40 -1.75 4.94 -1.61
C HIS A 40 -1.71 3.50 -1.08
N TYR A 41 -0.86 3.20 -0.09
CA TYR A 41 -0.81 1.87 0.51
C TYR A 41 -2.12 1.54 1.25
N GLN A 42 -2.66 2.47 2.03
CA GLN A 42 -3.95 2.30 2.69
C GLN A 42 -5.09 2.08 1.69
N GLN A 43 -5.12 2.84 0.59
CA GLN A 43 -6.12 2.66 -0.47
C GLN A 43 -5.97 1.29 -1.15
N ALA A 44 -4.74 0.86 -1.45
CA ALA A 44 -4.46 -0.44 -2.04
C ALA A 44 -4.95 -1.60 -1.13
N LEU A 45 -4.70 -1.51 0.17
CA LEU A 45 -5.23 -2.47 1.16
C LEU A 45 -6.76 -2.49 1.16
N SER A 46 -7.40 -1.32 1.25
CA SER A 46 -8.87 -1.22 1.31
C SER A 46 -9.57 -1.79 0.07
N LYS A 47 -8.94 -1.65 -1.11
CA LYS A 47 -9.52 -2.03 -2.39
C LYS A 47 -9.25 -3.48 -2.78
N TYR A 48 -8.09 -4.02 -2.45
CA TYR A 48 -7.64 -5.34 -2.92
C TYR A 48 -7.49 -6.40 -1.84
N VAL A 49 -7.42 -6.01 -0.56
CA VAL A 49 -7.30 -6.96 0.56
C VAL A 49 -8.63 -7.09 1.29
N HIS A 50 -9.12 -5.99 1.86
CA HIS A 50 -10.40 -5.91 2.56
C HIS A 50 -10.75 -4.46 2.83
N LYS A 51 -12.02 -4.07 2.75
CA LYS A 51 -12.47 -2.68 3.02
C LYS A 51 -12.03 -2.15 4.40
N ASP A 52 -11.97 -3.06 5.39
CA ASP A 52 -11.59 -2.77 6.78
C ASP A 52 -10.10 -3.08 7.07
N ALA A 53 -9.28 -3.26 6.03
CA ALA A 53 -7.84 -3.42 6.20
C ALA A 53 -7.20 -2.08 6.56
N ALA A 54 -6.53 -2.04 7.70
CA ALA A 54 -5.76 -0.89 8.17
C ALA A 54 -4.26 -1.15 8.00
N PHE A 55 -3.57 -0.21 7.36
CA PHE A 55 -2.12 -0.15 7.31
C PHE A 55 -1.55 0.01 8.71
N LEU A 56 -0.52 -0.78 9.05
CA LEU A 56 0.20 -0.68 10.32
C LEU A 56 1.60 -0.12 10.13
N GLU A 57 2.41 -0.79 9.31
CA GLU A 57 3.82 -0.47 9.12
C GLU A 57 4.34 -1.01 7.77
N ILE A 58 5.46 -0.46 7.31
CA ILE A 58 6.24 -1.03 6.20
C ILE A 58 7.22 -2.04 6.79
N VAL A 59 7.10 -3.31 6.40
CA VAL A 59 7.98 -4.41 6.84
C VAL A 59 9.25 -4.48 5.99
N SER A 60 9.16 -4.14 4.70
CA SER A 60 10.33 -3.98 3.81
C SER A 60 10.10 -2.82 2.85
N ALA A 61 11.15 -2.01 2.71
CA ALA A 61 11.20 -0.78 1.93
C ALA A 61 12.27 -0.83 0.82
N ASP A 62 12.68 -2.03 0.39
CA ASP A 62 13.81 -2.21 -0.55
C ASP A 62 13.66 -1.43 -1.86
N HIS A 63 12.42 -1.17 -2.28
CA HIS A 63 12.09 -0.41 -3.50
C HIS A 63 11.12 0.75 -3.21
N TYR A 64 11.19 1.29 -1.99
CA TYR A 64 10.33 2.39 -1.58
C TYR A 64 10.52 3.63 -2.49
N PRO A 65 9.45 4.33 -2.89
CA PRO A 65 8.04 4.07 -2.56
C PRO A 65 7.30 3.14 -3.53
N SER A 66 7.95 2.73 -4.62
CA SER A 66 7.31 2.00 -5.73
C SER A 66 6.85 0.59 -5.37
N HIS A 67 7.56 -0.11 -4.48
CA HIS A 67 7.19 -1.45 -4.04
C HIS A 67 7.61 -1.67 -2.59
N VAL A 68 6.63 -2.03 -1.76
CA VAL A 68 6.80 -2.24 -0.32
C VAL A 68 6.12 -3.53 0.12
N LEU A 69 6.63 -4.12 1.20
CA LEU A 69 5.87 -5.07 2.00
C LEU A 69 5.27 -4.31 3.18
N VAL A 70 3.97 -4.44 3.39
CA VAL A 70 3.28 -3.77 4.49
C VAL A 70 2.63 -4.80 5.40
N ARG A 71 2.66 -4.52 6.70
CA ARG A 71 1.82 -5.20 7.66
C ARG A 71 0.48 -4.49 7.70
N PHE A 72 -0.60 -5.27 7.72
CA PHE A 72 -1.95 -4.78 7.88
C PHE A 72 -2.69 -5.59 8.93
N GLN A 73 -3.73 -4.98 9.48
CA GLN A 73 -4.71 -5.68 10.30
C GLN A 73 -6.10 -5.48 9.68
N LEU A 74 -6.94 -6.50 9.77
CA LEU A 74 -8.36 -6.29 9.59
C LEU A 74 -8.88 -5.74 10.91
N ALA A 75 -9.63 -4.65 10.87
CA ALA A 75 -10.48 -4.32 12.01
C ALA A 75 -11.45 -5.50 12.15
N SER A 76 -11.11 -6.44 13.06
CA SER A 76 -11.97 -7.56 13.40
C SER A 76 -13.34 -6.98 13.68
N GLY A 77 -14.39 -7.53 13.07
CA GLY A 77 -15.75 -7.04 13.24
C GLY A 77 -16.12 -7.05 14.72
N ILE A 78 -15.92 -5.92 15.40
CA ILE A 78 -16.61 -5.61 16.64
C ILE A 78 -18.00 -5.16 16.18
N GLY A 79 -18.88 -6.13 15.93
CA GLY A 79 -20.26 -5.86 15.58
C GLY A 79 -20.96 -6.96 14.80
N ALA A 80 -21.28 -8.07 15.46
CA ALA A 80 -22.64 -8.60 15.62
C ALA A 80 -22.59 -9.92 16.42
#